data_AF-A0A920QZZ7-F1
#
_entry.id   AF-A0A920QZZ7-F1
#
_cell.length_a   1.000
_cell.length_b   1.000
_cell.length_c   1.000
_cell.angle_alpha   90.00
_cell.angle_beta   90.00
_cell.angle_gamma   90.00
#
_symmetry.space_group_name_H-M   'P 1'
#
loop_
_entity.id
_entity.type
_entity.pdbx_description
1 polymer ?
#
loop_
_entity_poly.entity_id
_entity_poly.type
_entity_poly.pdbx_seq_one_letter_code
_entity_poly.pdbx_strand_id
1 'polypeptide(L)'
;MARAFTGWTIGNTEYMMARSKKDSDWPYGRINYFFDYREDDHDGGVKEFLGPSGEFNGEEIINIICEQESTARFIARHFIIFLFPMSLQYHHGRMFSPKDPEAIQILVDAYFEGSYDIKHMLRVLFNSDFFKDEKIRYQKIKVQKN
;
A
#
# COMPACT_ATOMS: atom_id res chain seq x y z
N MET A 1 0.24 6.93 -20.43
CA MET A 1 0.45 6.67 -18.98
C MET A 1 1.94 6.65 -18.60
N ALA A 2 2.84 5.94 -19.29
CA ALA A 2 4.27 5.94 -18.93
C ALA A 2 4.97 7.31 -19.02
N ARG A 3 4.44 8.27 -19.80
CA ARG A 3 4.97 9.63 -19.95
C ARG A 3 5.11 10.39 -18.61
N ALA A 4 4.24 10.13 -17.64
CA ALA A 4 4.32 10.79 -16.33
C ALA A 4 5.48 10.29 -15.47
N PHE A 5 6.02 9.10 -15.74
CA PHE A 5 7.15 8.53 -15.00
C PHE A 5 8.51 8.79 -15.68
N THR A 6 8.54 9.62 -16.72
CA THR A 6 9.79 10.15 -17.28
C THR A 6 10.46 11.10 -16.27
N GLY A 7 11.77 11.31 -16.38
CA GLY A 7 12.55 12.11 -15.42
C GLY A 7 12.94 11.38 -14.14
N TRP A 8 12.32 10.25 -13.79
CA TRP A 8 12.71 9.46 -12.61
C TRP A 8 13.87 8.53 -12.95
N THR A 9 14.95 8.61 -12.17
CA THR A 9 16.15 7.79 -12.38
C THR A 9 16.75 7.29 -11.06
N ILE A 10 17.77 6.42 -11.14
CA ILE A 10 18.50 5.92 -9.98
C ILE A 10 19.47 7.02 -9.51
N GLY A 11 19.24 7.53 -8.30
CA GLY A 11 20.11 8.49 -7.64
C GLY A 11 21.47 7.87 -7.30
N ASN A 12 22.53 8.65 -7.47
CA ASN A 12 23.92 8.20 -7.27
C ASN A 12 24.21 6.85 -7.94
N THR A 13 23.99 6.79 -9.26
CA THR A 13 24.02 5.57 -10.06
C THR A 13 25.33 4.79 -9.89
N GLU A 14 26.48 5.47 -9.84
CA GLU A 14 27.78 4.82 -9.67
C GLU A 14 27.86 4.06 -8.33
N TYR A 15 27.44 4.69 -7.23
CA TYR A 15 27.39 4.05 -5.93
C TYR A 15 26.36 2.91 -5.90
N MET A 16 25.18 3.09 -6.50
CA MET A 16 24.15 2.05 -6.59
C MET A 16 24.61 0.84 -7.41
N MET A 17 25.31 1.06 -8.52
CA MET A 17 25.92 -0.02 -9.31
C MET A 17 27.01 -0.75 -8.54
N ALA A 18 27.81 -0.04 -7.75
CA ALA A 18 28.82 -0.66 -6.89
C ALA A 18 28.19 -1.53 -5.79
N ARG A 19 27.03 -1.12 -5.24
CA ARG A 19 26.26 -1.96 -4.30
C ARG A 19 25.62 -3.16 -4.99
N SER A 20 24.99 -2.96 -6.15
CA SER A 20 24.39 -4.03 -6.98
C SER A 20 25.39 -5.12 -7.33
N LYS A 21 26.66 -4.76 -7.63
CA LYS A 21 27.72 -5.74 -7.87
C LYS A 21 28.15 -6.53 -6.62
N LYS A 22 27.93 -5.99 -5.41
CA LYS A 22 28.41 -6.58 -4.15
C LYS A 22 27.30 -7.31 -3.39
N ASP A 23 26.04 -6.95 -3.59
CA ASP A 23 24.88 -7.51 -2.89
C ASP A 23 23.86 -8.07 -3.90
N SER A 24 22.91 -8.84 -3.40
CA SER A 24 21.89 -9.48 -4.23
C SER A 24 20.74 -8.52 -4.50
N ASP A 25 20.61 -8.11 -5.76
CA ASP A 25 19.43 -7.40 -6.28
C ASP A 25 18.18 -8.29 -6.25
N TRP A 26 18.34 -9.57 -6.59
CA TRP A 26 17.26 -10.56 -6.59
C TRP A 26 17.79 -11.91 -6.07
N PRO A 27 16.99 -12.71 -5.33
CA PRO A 27 15.57 -12.55 -4.98
C PRO A 27 15.30 -11.73 -3.72
N TYR A 28 16.34 -11.37 -2.97
CA TYR A 28 16.17 -10.83 -1.62
C TYR A 28 16.11 -9.31 -1.56
N GLY A 29 16.40 -8.59 -2.65
CA GLY A 29 16.20 -7.14 -2.76
C GLY A 29 16.87 -6.34 -1.65
N ARG A 30 18.13 -6.67 -1.31
CA ARG A 30 18.83 -6.08 -0.14
C ARG A 30 19.31 -4.65 -0.36
N ILE A 31 19.11 -4.12 -1.56
CA ILE A 31 19.57 -2.79 -1.95
C ILE A 31 18.42 -1.81 -1.88
N ASN A 32 18.52 -0.86 -0.95
CA ASN A 32 17.69 0.32 -0.94
C ASN A 32 18.20 1.27 -2.02
N TYR A 33 17.58 1.20 -3.20
CA TYR A 33 17.89 2.11 -4.30
C TYR A 33 17.48 3.53 -3.94
N PHE A 34 18.38 4.48 -4.18
CA PHE A 34 18.02 5.89 -4.21
C PHE A 34 17.40 6.22 -5.56
N PHE A 35 16.43 7.10 -5.55
CA PHE A 35 15.84 7.67 -6.75
C PHE A 35 16.12 9.17 -6.77
N ASP A 36 16.15 9.73 -7.97
CA ASP A 36 16.34 11.15 -8.21
C ASP A 36 15.44 11.59 -9.37
N TYR A 37 14.92 12.81 -9.30
CA TYR A 37 14.04 13.36 -10.32
C TYR A 37 14.77 14.43 -11.13
N ARG A 38 14.76 14.26 -12.45
CA ARG A 38 15.37 15.15 -13.43
C ARG A 38 14.29 15.79 -14.27
N GLU A 39 14.06 17.08 -14.01
CA GLU A 39 13.05 17.87 -14.71
C GLU A 39 13.34 17.98 -16.22
N ASP A 40 14.61 18.05 -16.60
CA ASP A 40 15.07 18.14 -17.99
C ASP A 40 14.84 16.86 -18.81
N ASP A 41 14.71 15.71 -18.13
CA ASP A 41 14.40 14.40 -18.73
C ASP A 41 12.90 14.04 -18.57
N HIS A 42 12.09 14.98 -18.06
CA HIS A 42 10.65 14.79 -17.90
C HIS A 42 9.86 15.29 -19.12
N ASP A 43 8.89 14.50 -19.54
CA ASP A 43 7.88 14.90 -20.50
C ASP A 43 6.85 15.81 -19.82
N GLY A 44 7.06 17.13 -19.89
CA GLY A 44 6.16 18.14 -19.34
C GLY A 44 4.83 18.32 -20.11
N GLY A 45 4.52 17.50 -21.11
CA GLY A 45 3.27 17.65 -21.85
C GLY A 45 2.02 17.38 -20.98
N VAL A 46 0.89 17.97 -21.35
CA VAL A 46 -0.40 17.73 -20.68
C VAL A 46 -0.85 16.27 -20.85
N LYS A 47 -1.33 15.68 -19.76
CA LYS A 47 -1.76 14.28 -19.64
C LYS A 47 -3.10 14.24 -18.92
N GLU A 48 -4.01 13.37 -19.39
CA GLU A 48 -5.24 13.04 -18.68
C GLU A 48 -5.07 11.67 -17.99
N PHE A 49 -5.41 11.60 -16.70
CA PHE A 49 -5.27 10.37 -15.93
C PHE A 49 -6.39 10.25 -14.89
N LEU A 50 -7.23 9.21 -15.02
CA LEU A 50 -8.36 8.91 -14.14
C LEU A 50 -9.34 10.08 -13.92
N GLY A 51 -9.47 10.98 -14.90
CA GLY A 51 -10.38 12.14 -14.87
C GLY A 51 -9.66 13.49 -15.01
N PRO A 52 -8.80 13.89 -14.06
CA PRO A 52 -8.10 15.17 -14.14
C PRO A 52 -7.10 15.19 -15.31
N SER A 53 -6.85 16.41 -15.81
CA SER A 53 -5.88 16.71 -16.86
C SER A 53 -4.89 17.77 -16.38
N GLY A 54 -3.60 17.57 -16.67
CA GLY A 54 -2.54 18.48 -16.25
C GLY A 54 -1.15 17.99 -16.69
N GLU A 55 -0.13 18.79 -16.42
CA GLU A 55 1.29 18.45 -16.67
C GLU A 55 1.81 17.54 -15.54
N PHE A 56 1.21 16.36 -15.40
CA PHE A 56 1.50 15.45 -14.29
C PHE A 56 2.86 14.77 -14.43
N ASN A 57 3.61 14.72 -13.34
CA ASN A 57 4.75 13.83 -13.13
C ASN A 57 4.32 12.61 -12.28
N GLY A 58 5.30 11.78 -11.89
CA GLY A 58 5.06 10.54 -11.13
C GLY A 58 4.41 10.77 -9.76
N GLU A 59 4.74 11.86 -9.07
CA GLU A 59 4.17 12.18 -7.76
C GLU A 59 2.67 12.51 -7.88
N GLU A 60 2.28 13.36 -8.84
CA GLU A 60 0.86 13.69 -9.04
C GLU A 60 0.06 12.44 -9.46
N ILE A 61 0.62 11.57 -10.30
CA ILE A 61 -0.03 10.31 -10.64
C ILE A 61 -0.24 9.43 -9.40
N ILE A 62 0.75 9.32 -8.52
CA ILE A 62 0.63 8.56 -7.28
C ILE A 62 -0.47 9.17 -6.39
N ASN A 63 -0.51 10.51 -6.27
CA ASN A 63 -1.55 11.20 -5.50
C ASN A 63 -2.94 10.92 -6.06
N ILE A 64 -3.14 11.02 -7.38
CA ILE A 64 -4.42 10.71 -8.03
C ILE A 64 -4.84 9.25 -7.80
N ILE A 65 -3.88 8.31 -7.78
CA ILE A 65 -4.14 6.91 -7.44
C ILE A 65 -4.58 6.78 -5.98
N CYS A 66 -3.89 7.43 -5.04
CA CYS A 66 -4.24 7.42 -3.61
C CYS A 66 -5.63 8.01 -3.34
N GLU A 67 -6.08 8.98 -4.15
CA GLU A 67 -7.42 9.54 -4.06
C GLU A 67 -8.54 8.56 -4.45
N GLN A 68 -8.23 7.50 -5.20
CA GLN A 68 -9.25 6.53 -5.64
C GLN A 68 -9.70 5.61 -4.49
N GLU A 69 -11.01 5.48 -4.32
CA GLU A 69 -11.60 4.51 -3.38
C GLU A 69 -11.16 3.06 -3.69
N SER A 70 -10.89 2.75 -4.95
CA SER A 70 -10.37 1.44 -5.37
C SER A 70 -9.01 1.12 -4.71
N THR A 71 -8.15 2.12 -4.50
CA THR A 71 -6.87 2.00 -3.80
C THR A 71 -7.08 1.69 -2.32
N ALA A 72 -7.96 2.45 -1.66
CA ALA A 72 -8.33 2.22 -0.26
C ALA A 72 -8.88 0.80 -0.04
N ARG A 73 -9.81 0.37 -0.91
CA ARG A 73 -10.40 -0.97 -0.87
C ARG A 73 -9.38 -2.07 -1.13
N PHE A 74 -8.45 -1.84 -2.05
CA PHE A 74 -7.38 -2.79 -2.35
C PHE A 74 -6.49 -3.01 -1.12
N ILE A 75 -6.04 -1.93 -0.48
CA ILE A 75 -5.18 -2.00 0.71
C ILE A 75 -5.93 -2.65 1.88
N ALA A 76 -7.16 -2.23 2.15
CA ALA A 76 -8.01 -2.81 3.20
C ALA A 76 -8.15 -4.32 3.04
N ARG A 77 -8.46 -4.80 1.83
CA ARG A 77 -8.55 -6.24 1.54
C ARG A 77 -7.25 -6.97 1.82
N HIS A 78 -6.10 -6.40 1.47
CA HIS A 78 -4.81 -7.04 1.73
C HIS A 78 -4.52 -7.16 3.22
N PHE A 79 -4.85 -6.16 4.04
CA PHE A 79 -4.71 -6.26 5.49
C PHE A 79 -5.60 -7.34 6.08
N ILE A 80 -6.86 -7.40 5.66
CA ILE A 80 -7.78 -8.44 6.12
C ILE A 80 -7.29 -9.83 5.68
N ILE A 81 -6.90 -10.03 4.43
CA ILE A 81 -6.36 -11.31 3.95
C ILE A 81 -5.09 -11.72 4.71
N PHE A 82 -4.20 -10.76 5.00
CA PHE A 82 -2.96 -11.02 5.72
C PHE A 82 -3.23 -11.51 7.14
N LEU A 83 -4.13 -10.84 7.87
CA LEU A 83 -4.51 -11.20 9.24
C LEU A 83 -5.36 -12.47 9.28
N PHE A 84 -6.22 -12.66 8.28
CA PHE A 84 -7.21 -13.75 8.18
C PHE A 84 -7.00 -14.57 6.90
N PRO A 85 -5.91 -15.34 6.81
CA PRO A 85 -5.66 -16.18 5.65
C PRO A 85 -6.84 -17.13 5.43
N MET A 86 -7.15 -17.35 4.16
CA MET A 86 -8.34 -18.07 3.69
C MET A 86 -8.53 -19.47 4.31
N SER A 87 -7.46 -20.14 4.73
CA SER A 87 -7.53 -21.44 5.42
C SER A 87 -8.19 -21.36 6.81
N LEU A 88 -8.09 -20.23 7.52
CA LEU A 88 -8.69 -20.05 8.85
C LEU A 88 -10.19 -19.73 8.81
N GLN A 89 -10.69 -19.28 7.65
CA GLN A 89 -12.11 -18.94 7.41
C GLN A 89 -13.00 -20.19 7.38
N TYR A 90 -12.46 -21.36 7.00
CA TYR A 90 -13.20 -22.61 6.94
C TYR A 90 -13.43 -23.27 8.31
N HIS A 91 -12.61 -22.96 9.33
CA HIS A 91 -12.64 -23.67 10.62
C HIS A 91 -13.55 -23.03 11.69
N HIS A 92 -13.88 -21.74 11.59
CA HIS A 92 -14.50 -20.99 12.70
C HIS A 92 -16.00 -20.68 12.54
N GLY A 93 -16.69 -21.27 11.56
CA GLY A 93 -18.15 -21.19 11.41
C GLY A 93 -18.72 -19.78 11.14
N ARG A 94 -17.90 -18.72 11.13
CA ARG A 94 -18.19 -17.41 10.54
C ARG A 94 -17.32 -17.23 9.30
N MET A 95 -17.99 -17.00 8.19
CA MET A 95 -17.38 -16.66 6.91
C MET A 95 -16.90 -15.20 6.99
N PHE A 96 -15.79 -14.92 7.68
CA PHE A 96 -15.05 -13.67 7.45
C PHE A 96 -14.42 -13.78 6.06
N SER A 97 -15.26 -13.69 5.04
CA SER A 97 -14.82 -13.65 3.67
C SER A 97 -13.98 -12.37 3.50
N PRO A 98 -13.05 -12.31 2.54
CA PRO A 98 -12.54 -11.03 1.99
C PRO A 98 -13.63 -10.10 1.42
N LYS A 99 -14.91 -10.46 1.65
CA LYS A 99 -16.15 -9.80 1.30
C LYS A 99 -16.94 -9.33 2.51
N ASP A 100 -16.43 -9.41 3.75
CA ASP A 100 -17.09 -8.74 4.87
C ASP A 100 -17.12 -7.23 4.57
N PRO A 101 -18.25 -6.68 4.11
CA PRO A 101 -18.27 -5.33 3.57
C PRO A 101 -18.04 -4.30 4.68
N GLU A 102 -18.43 -4.63 5.91
CA GLU A 102 -18.37 -3.73 7.06
C GLU A 102 -16.92 -3.54 7.51
N ALA A 103 -16.16 -4.63 7.66
CA ALA A 103 -14.74 -4.55 8.03
C ALA A 103 -13.89 -3.82 6.98
N ILE A 104 -14.20 -4.01 5.69
CA ILE A 104 -13.52 -3.28 4.61
C ILE A 104 -13.91 -1.81 4.66
N GLN A 105 -15.19 -1.49 4.86
CA GLN A 105 -15.66 -0.11 4.86
C GLN A 105 -15.03 0.71 5.99
N ILE A 106 -14.93 0.15 7.21
CA ILE A 106 -14.23 0.80 8.34
C ILE A 106 -12.81 1.22 7.97
N LEU A 107 -12.08 0.36 7.24
CA LEU A 107 -10.70 0.65 6.83
C LEU A 107 -10.64 1.65 5.68
N VAL A 108 -11.60 1.61 4.75
CA VAL A 108 -11.72 2.60 3.68
C VAL A 108 -12.00 3.98 4.27
N ASP A 109 -12.92 4.08 5.21
CA ASP A 109 -13.26 5.33 5.89
C ASP A 109 -12.04 5.88 6.64
N ALA A 110 -11.35 5.01 7.41
CA ALA A 110 -10.12 5.37 8.11
C ALA A 110 -8.99 5.82 7.15
N TYR A 111 -8.92 5.28 5.93
CA TYR A 111 -7.92 5.70 4.94
C TYR A 111 -8.15 7.15 4.51
N PHE A 112 -9.41 7.54 4.24
CA PHE A 112 -9.73 8.90 3.84
C PHE A 112 -9.69 9.88 5.01
N GLU A 113 -10.20 9.49 6.20
CA GLU A 113 -10.09 10.30 7.42
C GLU A 113 -8.64 10.58 7.81
N GLY A 114 -7.76 9.59 7.62
CA GLY A 114 -6.33 9.68 7.87
C GLY A 114 -5.54 10.38 6.78
N SER A 115 -6.17 10.99 5.77
CA SER A 115 -5.47 11.58 4.62
C SER A 115 -4.50 10.59 3.95
N TYR A 116 -4.99 9.38 3.67
CA TYR A 116 -4.28 8.28 3.05
C TYR A 116 -3.19 7.62 3.93
N ASP A 117 -3.15 7.92 5.23
CA ASP A 117 -2.16 7.35 6.15
C ASP A 117 -2.45 5.89 6.53
N ILE A 118 -1.57 4.99 6.07
CA ILE A 118 -1.60 3.56 6.39
C ILE A 118 -1.44 3.30 7.88
N LYS A 119 -0.63 4.10 8.59
CA LYS A 119 -0.46 3.96 10.04
C LYS A 119 -1.76 4.26 10.77
N HIS A 120 -2.52 5.26 10.29
CA HIS A 120 -3.85 5.56 10.80
C HIS A 120 -4.80 4.38 10.57
N MET A 121 -4.88 3.84 9.35
CA MET A 121 -5.70 2.65 9.06
C MET A 121 -5.39 1.48 10.00
N LEU A 122 -4.10 1.17 10.18
CA LEU A 122 -3.67 0.08 11.07
C LEU A 122 -4.02 0.35 12.53
N ARG A 123 -3.93 1.61 12.97
CA ARG A 123 -4.34 2.00 14.32
C ARG A 123 -5.84 1.79 14.52
N VAL A 124 -6.69 2.15 13.56
CA VAL A 124 -8.13 1.89 13.61
C VAL A 124 -8.38 0.38 13.61
N LEU A 125 -7.73 -0.37 12.72
CA LEU A 125 -7.85 -1.82 12.62
C LEU A 125 -7.58 -2.52 13.96
N PHE A 126 -6.43 -2.24 14.58
CA PHE A 126 -6.04 -2.89 15.84
C PHE A 126 -6.88 -2.46 17.05
N ASN A 127 -7.57 -1.32 16.96
CA ASN A 127 -8.48 -0.86 18.01
C ASN A 127 -9.95 -1.24 17.77
N SER A 128 -10.29 -1.74 16.60
CA SER A 128 -11.65 -2.16 16.24
C SER A 128 -12.12 -3.36 17.06
N ASP A 129 -13.44 -3.45 17.28
CA ASP A 129 -14.06 -4.59 17.97
C ASP A 129 -13.88 -5.90 17.18
N PHE A 130 -13.80 -5.80 15.85
CA PHE A 130 -13.45 -6.92 14.98
C PHE A 130 -12.10 -7.54 15.35
N PHE A 131 -11.04 -6.73 15.52
CA PHE A 131 -9.74 -7.28 15.91
C PHE A 131 -9.72 -7.84 17.34
N LYS A 132 -10.58 -7.31 18.21
CA LYS A 132 -10.69 -7.71 19.63
C LYS A 132 -11.59 -8.91 19.87
N ASP A 133 -12.35 -9.38 18.86
CA ASP A 133 -13.22 -10.55 18.96
C ASP A 133 -12.42 -11.78 19.44
N GLU A 134 -12.94 -12.49 20.45
CA GLU A 134 -12.30 -13.66 21.03
C GLU A 134 -11.99 -14.75 20.00
N LYS A 135 -12.77 -14.84 18.91
CA LYS A 135 -12.55 -15.80 17.81
C LYS A 135 -11.29 -15.52 16.99
N ILE A 136 -10.76 -14.31 17.11
CA ILE A 136 -9.63 -13.78 16.32
C ILE A 136 -8.33 -13.76 17.16
N ARG A 137 -8.49 -13.71 18.48
CA ARG A 137 -7.40 -13.80 19.46
C ARG A 137 -6.55 -15.05 19.20
N TYR A 138 -5.22 -14.88 19.10
CA TYR A 138 -4.21 -15.94 18.95
C TYR A 138 -4.03 -16.59 17.55
N GLN A 139 -4.62 -16.06 16.48
CA GLN A 139 -4.45 -16.67 15.15
C GLN A 139 -3.07 -16.38 14.50
N LYS A 140 -2.72 -15.10 14.31
CA LYS A 140 -1.38 -14.69 13.79
C LYS A 140 -0.61 -13.75 14.70
N ILE A 141 -1.29 -13.00 15.57
CA ILE A 141 -0.66 -12.02 16.47
C ILE A 141 -0.86 -12.51 17.92
N LYS A 142 0.24 -12.72 18.65
CA LYS A 142 0.19 -12.96 20.09
C LYS A 142 -0.05 -11.63 20.80
N VAL A 143 -1.28 -11.37 21.23
CA VAL A 143 -1.56 -10.25 22.14
C VAL A 143 -1.27 -10.73 23.57
N GLN A 144 -0.18 -10.26 24.16
CA GLN A 144 0.14 -10.51 25.56
C GLN A 144 -0.90 -9.78 26.42
N LYS A 145 -1.56 -10.51 27.34
CA LYS A 145 -2.44 -9.89 28.34
C LYS A 145 -1.58 -9.14 29.34
N ASN A 146 -1.86 -7.85 29.56
CA ASN A 146 -1.57 -7.19 30.83
C ASN A 146 -2.72 -7.50 31.81
#